data_AF-A0A9D4WRE0-F1
#
_entry.id   AF-A0A9D4WRE0-F1
#
_cell.length_a   1.000
_cell.length_b   1.000
_cell.length_c   1.000
_cell.angle_alpha   90.00
_cell.angle_beta   90.00
_cell.angle_gamma   90.00
#
_symmetry.space_group_name_H-M   'P 1'
#
loop_
_entity.id
_entity.type
_entity.pdbx_description
1 polymer ?
#
loop_
_entity_poly.entity_id
_entity_poly.type
_entity_poly.pdbx_seq_one_letter_code
_entity_poly.pdbx_strand_id
1 'polypeptide(L)' 'MNNLKLLTVPVRVGQAVGVGQAGRPKIITGFRTHSTPVLLAVGDMAELATEKYIPLSPILEGMVILKNNPDYVVE' A
#
# COMPACT_ATOMS: atom_id res chain seq x y z
N MET A 1 5.62 -2.07 -25.93
CA MET A 1 6.09 -1.74 -24.57
C MET A 1 5.11 -0.71 -24.04
N ASN A 2 4.09 -1.19 -23.33
CA ASN A 2 2.84 -0.44 -23.14
C ASN A 2 3.01 0.71 -22.13
N ASN A 3 2.38 1.85 -22.41
CA ASN A 3 2.40 3.08 -21.61
C ASN A 3 2.16 2.83 -20.11
N LEU A 4 3.24 2.86 -19.31
CA LEU A 4 3.12 3.06 -17.88
C LEU A 4 2.65 4.49 -17.63
N LYS A 5 1.63 4.65 -16.80
CA LYS A 5 1.09 5.96 -16.40
C LYS A 5 1.40 6.18 -14.92
N LEU A 6 1.78 7.40 -14.56
CA LEU A 6 1.81 7.80 -13.16
C LEU A 6 0.40 7.74 -12.59
N LEU A 7 0.27 7.09 -11.44
CA LEU A 7 -1.02 6.85 -10.80
C LEU A 7 -0.94 7.28 -9.33
N THR A 8 -1.83 8.19 -8.96
CA THR A 8 -2.09 8.52 -7.56
C THR A 8 -3.09 7.51 -7.00
N VAL A 9 -2.71 6.80 -5.95
CA VAL A 9 -3.54 5.80 -5.27
C VAL A 9 -3.60 6.08 -3.78
N PRO A 10 -4.71 5.73 -3.11
CA PRO A 10 -4.79 5.87 -1.67
C PRO A 10 -3.95 4.79 -0.99
N VAL A 11 -3.18 5.18 0.03
CA VAL A 11 -2.33 4.32 0.85
C VAL A 11 -2.60 4.59 2.32
N ARG A 12 -2.52 3.55 3.17
CA ARG A 12 -2.50 3.69 4.63
C ARG A 12 -1.05 3.73 5.07
N VAL A 13 -0.69 4.74 5.86
CA VAL A 13 0.65 4.92 6.42
C VAL A 13 0.55 4.91 7.94
N GLY A 14 1.38 4.12 8.59
CA GLY A 14 1.48 4.11 10.05
C GLY A 14 2.67 3.28 10.51
N GLN A 15 2.79 3.13 11.83
CA GLN A 15 3.93 2.46 12.44
C GLN A 15 3.93 0.96 12.08
N ALA A 16 5.06 0.50 11.54
CA ALA A 16 5.31 -0.90 11.31
C ALA A 16 5.32 -1.66 12.64
N VAL A 17 4.55 -2.74 12.70
CA VAL A 17 4.65 -3.74 13.76
C VAL A 17 5.31 -4.99 13.16
N GLY A 18 6.09 -5.72 13.96
CA GLY A 18 6.77 -6.96 13.52
C GLY A 18 5.77 -8.05 13.08
N VAL A 19 6.18 -9.34 13.12
CA VAL A 19 5.23 -10.46 12.91
C VAL A 19 3.97 -10.20 13.72
N GLY A 20 2.85 -9.95 13.02
CA GLY A 20 1.67 -9.31 13.59
C GLY A 20 1.29 -9.93 14.93
N GLN A 21 0.87 -9.11 15.89
CA GLN A 21 0.54 -9.60 17.23
C GLN A 21 -0.35 -10.84 17.14
N ALA A 22 -0.09 -11.87 17.96
CA ALA A 22 -0.93 -13.05 17.99
C ALA A 22 -2.41 -12.65 18.14
N GLY A 23 -3.24 -12.97 17.14
CA GLY A 23 -4.66 -12.59 17.08
C GLY A 23 -4.98 -11.30 16.30
N ARG A 24 -3.98 -10.51 15.88
CA ARG A 24 -4.12 -9.33 15.01
C ARG A 24 -3.02 -9.32 13.95
N PRO A 25 -3.22 -9.99 12.81
CA PRO A 25 -2.19 -10.15 11.77
C PRO A 25 -1.84 -8.85 11.01
N LYS A 26 -2.23 -7.67 11.52
CA LYS A 26 -1.93 -6.39 10.87
C LYS A 26 -0.45 -6.05 11.05
N ILE A 27 0.17 -5.66 9.95
CA ILE A 27 1.58 -5.25 9.85
C ILE A 27 1.78 -3.75 10.11
N ILE A 28 0.70 -2.96 10.14
CA ILE A 28 0.71 -1.52 10.44
C ILE A 28 -0.32 -1.19 11.53
N THR A 29 0.05 -0.32 12.47
CA THR A 29 -0.85 0.22 13.50
C THR A 29 -0.91 1.74 13.48
N GLY A 30 -1.99 2.33 14.02
CA GLY A 30 -2.15 3.78 14.10
C GLY A 30 -2.16 4.50 12.74
N PHE A 31 -2.62 3.82 11.68
CA PHE A 31 -2.48 4.35 10.32
C PHE A 31 -3.46 5.48 9.99
N ARG A 32 -3.05 6.33 9.05
CA ARG A 32 -3.90 7.31 8.36
C ARG A 32 -3.87 7.05 6.86
N THR A 33 -4.97 7.34 6.17
CA THR A 33 -5.03 7.26 4.72
C THR A 33 -4.49 8.55 4.08
N HIS A 34 -3.62 8.38 3.09
CA HIS A 34 -3.01 9.41 2.26
C HIS A 34 -3.18 9.05 0.78
N SER A 35 -2.78 9.95 -0.11
CA SER A 35 -2.67 9.69 -1.55
C SER A 35 -1.20 9.77 -1.96
N THR A 36 -0.73 8.86 -2.80
CA THR A 36 0.66 8.85 -3.29
C THR A 36 0.99 10.07 -4.17
N PRO A 37 2.25 10.55 -4.17
CA PRO A 37 3.39 10.07 -3.38
C PRO A 37 3.32 10.48 -1.90
N VAL A 38 3.90 9.67 -1.03
CA VAL A 38 3.98 9.94 0.42
C VAL A 38 5.43 9.83 0.88
N LEU A 39 5.79 10.63 1.88
CA LEU A 39 7.06 10.50 2.59
C LEU A 39 6.82 9.69 3.87
N LEU A 40 7.54 8.57 4.02
CA LEU A 40 7.45 7.73 5.22
C LEU A 40 8.44 8.21 6.28
N ALA A 41 8.01 8.30 7.53
CA ALA A 41 8.92 8.51 8.64
C ALA A 41 9.70 7.21 8.95
N VAL A 42 10.76 7.33 9.76
CA VAL A 42 11.52 6.15 10.21
C VAL A 42 10.60 5.22 11.00
N GLY A 43 10.50 3.96 10.56
CA GLY A 43 9.65 2.96 11.18
C GLY A 43 8.19 2.96 10.70
N ASP A 44 7.80 3.86 9.80
CA ASP A 44 6.51 3.79 9.13
C ASP A 44 6.56 2.79 7.97
N MET A 45 5.40 2.20 7.68
CA MET A 45 5.17 1.37 6.51
C MET A 45 3.87 1.81 5.83
N ALA A 46 3.84 1.68 4.50
CA ALA A 46 2.65 1.91 3.69
C ALA A 46 2.04 0.59 3.20
N GLU A 47 0.71 0.52 3.18
CA GLU A 47 -0.09 -0.48 2.46
C GLU A 47 -1.09 0.21 1.53
N LEU A 48 -1.51 -0.45 0.44
CA LEU A 48 -2.58 0.09 -0.41
C LEU A 48 -3.89 0.17 0.40
N ALA A 49 -4.62 1.28 0.25
CA ALA A 49 -5.93 1.47 0.89
C ALA A 49 -7.09 1.09 -0.05
N THR A 50 -6.79 0.38 -1.15
CA THR A 50 -7.74 -0.02 -2.17
C THR A 50 -7.37 -1.38 -2.73
N GLU A 51 -8.39 -2.20 -2.99
CA GLU A 51 -8.24 -3.50 -3.64
C GLU A 51 -8.21 -3.42 -5.17
N LYS A 52 -8.35 -2.22 -5.76
CA LYS A 52 -8.38 -2.03 -7.23
C LYS A 52 -7.07 -2.44 -7.91
N TYR A 53 -5.97 -2.36 -7.17
CA TYR A 53 -4.63 -2.62 -7.69
C TYR A 53 -3.90 -3.62 -6.81
N ILE A 54 -3.05 -4.44 -7.44
CA ILE A 54 -2.11 -5.33 -6.75
C ILE A 54 -0.70 -4.82 -7.04
N PRO A 55 0.15 -4.60 -6.04
CA PRO A 55 1.53 -4.20 -6.28
C PRO A 55 2.35 -5.41 -6.76
N LEU A 56 3.29 -5.17 -7.67
CA LEU A 56 4.23 -6.21 -8.11
C LEU A 56 5.38 -6.44 -7.11
N SER A 57 5.57 -5.50 -6.18
CA SER A 57 6.51 -5.60 -5.06
C SER A 57 5.74 -5.72 -3.75
N PRO A 58 6.19 -6.55 -2.79
CA PRO A 58 5.59 -6.61 -1.45
C PRO A 58 5.87 -5.35 -0.61
N ILE A 59 6.83 -4.52 -1.02
CA ILE A 59 7.26 -3.31 -0.28
C ILE A 59 6.87 -2.07 -1.10
N LEU A 60 6.21 -1.11 -0.45
CA LEU A 60 5.76 0.15 -1.05
C LEU A 60 6.77 1.30 -0.86
N GLU A 61 8.00 1.12 -1.35
CA GLU A 61 9.07 2.12 -1.29
C GLU A 61 9.54 2.54 -2.69
N GLY A 62 9.90 3.81 -2.84
CA GLY A 62 10.34 4.37 -4.12
C GLY A 62 9.23 4.41 -5.17
N MET A 63 9.50 3.86 -6.37
CA MET A 63 8.50 3.70 -7.43
C MET A 63 8.02 2.25 -7.49
N VAL A 64 6.72 2.05 -7.33
CA VAL A 64 6.10 0.72 -7.38
C VAL A 64 5.20 0.60 -8.59
N ILE A 65 5.34 -0.52 -9.29
CA ILE A 65 4.46 -0.88 -10.41
C ILE A 65 3.23 -1.60 -9.87
N LEU A 66 2.07 -1.10 -10.26
CA LEU A 66 0.77 -1.65 -9.92
C LEU A 66 0.15 -2.35 -11.13
N LYS A 67 -0.42 -3.53 -10.92
CA LYS A 67 -1.33 -4.18 -11.87
C LYS A 67 -2.77 -3.98 -11.43
N ASN A 68 -3.71 -3.91 -12.37
CA ASN A 68 -5.13 -3.98 -12.03
C ASN A 68 -5.42 -5.32 -11.33
N ASN A 69 -6.23 -5.29 -10.29
CA ASN A 69 -6.73 -6.49 -9.66
C ASN A 69 -7.90 -7.07 -10.50
N PRO A 70 -7.78 -8.29 -11.05
CA PRO A 70 -8.86 -8.92 -11.81
C PRO A 70 -10.10 -9.24 -10.95
N ASP A 71 -9.92 -9.39 -9.63
CA ASP A 71 -10.98 -9.75 -8.69
C ASP A 71 -11.67 -8.51 -8.07
N TYR A 72 -11.27 -7.30 -8.49
CA TYR A 72 -11.86 -6.08 -7.97
C TYR A 72 -13.27 -5.87 -8.53
N VAL A 73 -14.26 -5.96 -7.63
CA VAL A 73 -15.65 -5.62 -7.92
C VAL A 73 -15.90 -4.20 -7.42
N VAL A 74 -16.44 -3.35 -8.29
CA VAL A 74 -16.94 -2.03 -7.89
C VAL A 74 -18.27 -2.26 -7.19
N GLU A 75 -18.31 -2.02 -5.88
CA GLU A 75 -19.58 -1.94 -5.13
C GLU A 75 -20.43 -0.75 -5.58
#